data_AF-A0A1J5FN39-F1
#
_entry.id   AF-A0A1J5FN39-F1
#
_cell.length_a   1.000
_cell.length_b   1.000
_cell.length_c   1.000
_cell.angle_alpha   90.00
_cell.angle_beta   90.00
_cell.angle_gamma   90.00
#
_symmetry.space_group_name_H-M   'P 1'
#
loop_
_entity.id
_entity.type
_entity.pdbx_description
1 polymer ?
#
loop_
_entity_poly.entity_id
_entity_poly.type
_entity_poly.pdbx_seq_one_letter_code
_entity_poly.pdbx_strand_id
1 'polypeptide(L)'
;MALSNSEPCSVCGRYKNRRVAIDAIIIRDNKILLIKRAFEPFKGFWALPGGGVDFDETAEDAVRKEVWEEVGLKVTSIKFLNIYTDPDRDPNQVTALAYFAETEGETKSRERCKGM
;
A
#
# COMPACT_ATOMS: atom_id res chain seq x y z
N MET A 1 -18.60 -1.84 20.32
CA MET A 1 -18.18 -0.50 19.87
C MET A 1 -16.84 -0.64 19.19
N ALA A 2 -16.72 -0.26 17.92
CA ALA A 2 -15.42 -0.23 17.26
C ALA A 2 -14.57 0.87 17.93
N LEU A 3 -13.42 0.51 18.50
CA LEU A 3 -12.48 1.47 19.06
C LEU A 3 -12.06 2.45 17.97
N SER A 4 -12.10 3.74 18.25
CA SER A 4 -11.46 4.76 17.42
C SER A 4 -9.95 4.47 17.41
N ASN A 5 -9.26 4.73 16.30
CA ASN A 5 -7.80 4.51 16.24
C ASN A 5 -7.03 5.40 17.25
N SER A 6 -7.69 6.44 17.78
CA SER A 6 -7.13 7.44 18.68
C SER A 6 -7.38 7.19 20.16
N GLU A 7 -8.17 6.18 20.55
CA GLU A 7 -8.49 5.93 21.96
C GLU A 7 -8.10 4.51 22.38
N PRO A 8 -7.50 4.34 23.57
CA PRO A 8 -7.17 3.03 24.09
C PRO A 8 -8.43 2.29 24.54
N CYS A 9 -8.39 0.95 24.53
CA CYS A 9 -9.42 0.11 25.12
C CYS A 9 -9.64 0.47 26.61
N SER A 10 -10.88 0.73 26.99
CA SER A 10 -11.25 1.13 28.37
C SER A 10 -11.00 0.05 29.43
N VAL A 11 -10.81 -1.22 29.03
CA VAL A 11 -10.57 -2.34 29.95
C VAL A 11 -9.08 -2.61 30.14
N CYS A 12 -8.30 -2.67 29.06
CA CYS A 12 -6.90 -3.09 29.10
C CYS A 12 -5.89 -2.00 28.74
N GLY A 13 -6.34 -0.80 28.37
CA GLY A 13 -5.49 0.35 28.04
C GLY A 13 -4.71 0.24 26.72
N ARG A 14 -4.91 -0.81 25.92
CA ARG A 14 -4.21 -1.01 24.65
C ARG A 14 -4.92 -0.34 23.48
N TYR A 15 -4.16 0.25 22.57
CA TYR A 15 -4.65 0.76 21.28
C TYR A 15 -4.88 -0.36 20.28
N LYS A 16 -5.64 -0.06 19.23
CA LYS A 16 -5.73 -0.91 18.04
C LYS A 16 -4.39 -0.87 17.29
N ASN A 17 -3.97 -2.01 16.74
CA ASN A 17 -2.76 -2.05 15.91
C ASN A 17 -2.94 -1.25 14.62
N ARG A 18 -1.88 -0.54 14.22
CA ARG A 18 -1.79 0.13 12.92
C ARG A 18 -1.89 -0.89 11.79
N ARG A 19 -2.55 -0.51 10.69
CA ARG A 19 -2.54 -1.32 9.46
C ARG A 19 -1.14 -1.29 8.85
N VAL A 20 -0.81 -2.36 8.13
CA VAL A 20 0.38 -2.46 7.29
C VAL A 20 -0.06 -2.34 5.84
N ALA A 21 0.65 -1.53 5.06
CA ALA A 21 0.47 -1.41 3.63
C ALA A 21 1.81 -1.52 2.91
N ILE A 22 1.76 -1.86 1.63
CA ILE A 22 2.91 -1.86 0.74
C ILE A 22 2.85 -0.70 -0.24
N ASP A 23 4.02 -0.21 -0.65
CA ASP A 23 4.21 0.71 -1.76
C ASP A 23 5.20 0.08 -2.75
N ALA A 24 4.79 -0.11 -4.01
CA ALA A 24 5.60 -0.72 -5.05
C ALA A 24 6.26 0.34 -5.95
N ILE A 25 7.59 0.42 -5.88
CA ILE A 25 8.41 1.27 -6.76
C ILE A 25 8.79 0.46 -8.00
N ILE A 26 8.14 0.78 -9.11
CA ILE A 26 8.37 0.15 -10.41
C ILE A 26 9.08 1.14 -11.31
N ILE A 27 10.31 0.80 -11.72
CA ILE A 27 11.13 1.63 -12.62
C ILE A 27 11.24 0.94 -13.98
N ARG A 28 10.88 1.65 -15.05
CA ARG A 28 11.06 1.23 -16.45
C ARG A 28 11.53 2.41 -17.29
N ASP A 29 12.54 2.22 -18.12
CA ASP A 29 13.08 3.26 -19.01
C ASP A 29 13.37 4.61 -18.29
N ASN A 30 13.98 4.53 -17.09
CA ASN A 30 14.26 5.67 -16.21
C ASN A 30 13.02 6.49 -15.78
N LYS A 31 11.84 5.86 -15.79
CA LYS A 31 10.57 6.44 -15.31
C LYS A 31 10.01 5.60 -14.18
N ILE A 32 9.30 6.25 -13.25
CA ILE A 32 8.58 5.60 -12.16
C ILE A 32 7.10 5.51 -12.54
N LEU A 33 6.49 4.34 -12.33
CA LEU A 33 5.05 4.16 -12.50
C LEU A 33 4.30 4.76 -11.32
N LEU A 34 3.29 5.57 -11.61
CA LEU A 34 2.38 6.16 -10.61
C LEU A 34 0.93 5.86 -10.97
N ILE A 35 0.10 5.78 -9.95
CA ILE A 35 -1.36 5.70 -10.05
C ILE A 35 -2.00 6.99 -9.54
N LYS A 36 -3.23 7.27 -9.97
CA LYS A 36 -4.06 8.30 -9.32
C LYS A 36 -4.97 7.63 -8.29
N ARG A 37 -4.90 8.07 -7.04
CA ARG A 37 -5.73 7.55 -5.95
C ARG A 37 -7.21 7.75 -6.25
N ALA A 38 -8.01 6.70 -6.12
CA ALA A 38 -9.45 6.76 -6.40
C ALA A 38 -10.30 7.15 -5.19
N PHE A 39 -9.76 7.03 -3.96
CA PHE A 39 -10.48 7.22 -2.70
C PHE A 39 -9.75 8.17 -1.76
N GLU A 40 -10.50 8.69 -0.79
CA GLU A 40 -9.93 9.44 0.34
C GLU A 40 -9.17 8.51 1.29
N PRO A 41 -8.16 9.02 2.02
CA PRO A 41 -7.60 10.37 1.92
C PRO A 41 -6.79 10.57 0.62
N PHE A 42 -6.69 11.82 0.17
CA PHE A 42 -5.89 12.26 -0.98
C PHE A 42 -6.41 11.76 -2.33
N LYS A 43 -7.74 11.71 -2.50
CA LYS A 43 -8.33 11.35 -3.79
C LYS A 43 -7.80 12.25 -4.92
N GLY A 44 -7.42 11.64 -6.04
CA GLY A 44 -6.90 12.34 -7.23
C GLY A 44 -5.40 12.64 -7.18
N PHE A 45 -4.72 12.42 -6.05
CA PHE A 45 -3.27 12.60 -5.95
C PHE A 45 -2.54 11.43 -6.62
N TRP A 46 -1.32 11.70 -7.08
CA TRP A 46 -0.43 10.66 -7.59
C TRP A 46 0.20 9.89 -6.42
N ALA A 47 0.26 8.58 -6.55
CA ALA A 47 0.85 7.68 -5.56
C ALA A 47 1.59 6.53 -6.27
N LEU A 48 2.41 5.81 -5.50
CA LEU A 48 2.92 4.51 -5.91
C LEU A 48 1.76 3.50 -5.95
N PRO A 49 1.80 2.49 -6.83
CA PRO A 49 0.90 1.34 -6.72
C PRO A 49 1.06 0.68 -5.36
N GLY A 50 -0.04 0.31 -4.72
CA GLY A 50 0.02 -0.25 -3.37
C GLY A 50 -1.31 -0.31 -2.63
N GLY A 51 -1.27 -0.95 -1.47
CA GLY A 51 -2.47 -1.26 -0.71
C GLY A 51 -2.17 -2.00 0.59
N GLY A 52 -3.23 -2.32 1.32
CA GLY A 52 -3.13 -3.03 2.60
C GLY A 52 -2.64 -4.47 2.43
N VAL A 53 -1.86 -4.94 3.42
CA VAL A 53 -1.52 -6.36 3.57
C VAL A 53 -2.67 -7.06 4.28
N ASP A 54 -3.26 -8.06 3.64
CA ASP A 54 -4.32 -8.88 4.21
C ASP A 54 -3.79 -9.89 5.26
N PHE A 55 -4.68 -10.47 6.06
CA PHE A 55 -4.28 -11.32 7.20
C PHE A 55 -3.61 -12.64 6.82
N ASP A 56 -3.88 -13.13 5.61
CA ASP A 56 -3.51 -14.45 5.10
C ASP A 56 -2.43 -14.41 4.00
N GLU A 57 -1.76 -13.27 3.83
CA GLU A 57 -0.72 -13.08 2.82
C GLU A 57 0.58 -12.51 3.40
N THR A 58 1.69 -12.69 2.68
CA THR A 58 2.93 -11.96 2.97
C THR A 58 2.89 -10.55 2.38
N ALA A 59 3.76 -9.65 2.82
CA ALA A 59 3.88 -8.33 2.22
C ALA A 59 4.32 -8.43 0.74
N GLU A 60 5.18 -9.39 0.40
CA GLU A 60 5.57 -9.69 -0.97
C GLU A 60 4.39 -10.18 -1.82
N ASP A 61 3.50 -11.00 -1.25
CA ASP A 61 2.26 -11.41 -1.94
C ASP A 61 1.34 -10.22 -2.17
N ALA A 62 1.21 -9.33 -1.18
CA ALA A 62 0.46 -8.08 -1.31
C ALA A 62 1.01 -7.20 -2.45
N VAL A 63 2.34 -7.10 -2.59
CA VAL A 63 2.97 -6.39 -3.73
C VAL A 63 2.53 -7.00 -5.06
N ARG A 64 2.53 -8.33 -5.21
CA ARG A 64 2.11 -8.99 -6.46
C ARG A 64 0.62 -8.76 -6.73
N LYS A 65 -0.22 -8.89 -5.69
CA LYS A 65 -1.67 -8.70 -5.74
C LYS A 65 -2.02 -7.29 -6.19
N GLU A 66 -1.55 -6.28 -5.47
CA GLU A 66 -1.90 -4.87 -5.72
C GLU A 66 -1.36 -4.40 -7.07
N VAL A 67 -0.10 -4.72 -7.42
CA VAL A 67 0.44 -4.37 -8.75
C VAL A 67 -0.37 -5.00 -9.88
N TRP A 68 -0.83 -6.24 -9.72
CA TRP A 68 -1.70 -6.88 -10.71
C TRP A 68 -3.10 -6.26 -10.76
N GLU A 69 -3.72 -6.01 -9.60
CA GLU A 69 -5.07 -5.45 -9.50
C GLU A 69 -5.13 -4.01 -10.05
N GLU A 70 -4.19 -3.15 -9.69
CA GLU A 70 -4.22 -1.72 -10.00
C GLU A 70 -3.71 -1.38 -11.41
N VAL A 71 -2.62 -2.03 -11.84
CA VAL A 71 -1.93 -1.67 -13.10
C VAL A 71 -1.78 -2.81 -14.09
N GLY A 72 -2.20 -4.03 -13.72
CA GLY A 72 -2.22 -5.18 -14.62
C GLY A 72 -0.84 -5.75 -14.98
N LEU A 73 0.19 -5.43 -14.20
CA LEU A 73 1.55 -5.89 -14.42
C LEU A 73 1.85 -7.15 -13.61
N LYS A 74 2.66 -8.05 -14.16
CA LYS A 74 3.14 -9.24 -13.43
C LYS A 74 4.47 -8.91 -12.77
N VAL A 75 4.55 -9.05 -11.46
CA VAL A 75 5.80 -8.85 -10.70
C VAL A 75 6.70 -10.08 -10.83
N THR A 76 7.94 -9.87 -11.28
CA THR A 76 8.95 -10.94 -11.49
C THR A 76 9.99 -11.00 -10.37
N SER A 77 10.33 -9.85 -9.78
CA SER A 77 11.27 -9.74 -8.67
C SER A 77 10.82 -8.67 -7.68
N ILE A 78 11.09 -8.89 -6.40
CA ILE A 78 10.77 -7.98 -5.30
C ILE A 78 12.00 -7.79 -4.44
N LYS A 79 12.32 -6.55 -4.11
CA LYS A 79 13.40 -6.20 -3.19
C LYS A 79 12.91 -5.17 -2.18
N PHE A 80 13.01 -5.51 -0.89
CA PHE A 80 12.70 -4.56 0.18
C PHE A 80 13.62 -3.34 0.10
N LEU A 81 13.02 -2.15 0.22
CA LEU A 81 13.74 -0.88 0.28
C LEU A 81 13.81 -0.39 1.73
N ASN A 82 12.67 -0.09 2.35
CA ASN A 82 12.61 0.48 3.68
C ASN A 82 11.19 0.38 4.29
N ILE A 83 11.09 0.67 5.58
CA ILE A 83 9.85 0.81 6.32
C ILE A 83 9.67 2.27 6.77
N TYR A 84 8.46 2.80 6.61
CA TYR A 84 8.08 4.14 7.04
C TYR A 84 7.03 4.05 8.15
N THR A 85 7.41 4.50 9.34
CA THR A 85 6.65 4.28 10.59
C THR A 85 6.19 5.54 11.29
N ASP A 86 6.50 6.72 10.74
CA ASP A 86 6.03 8.00 11.26
C ASP A 86 4.49 8.01 11.28
N PRO A 87 3.83 8.17 12.45
CA PRO A 87 2.37 8.16 12.53
C PRO A 87 1.71 9.32 11.77
N ASP A 88 2.41 10.43 11.52
CA ASP A 88 1.85 11.62 10.88
C ASP A 88 1.97 11.60 9.34
N ARG A 89 2.63 10.58 8.78
CA ARG A 89 2.80 10.42 7.32
C ARG A 89 1.48 10.15 6.58
N ASP A 90 0.52 9.57 7.28
CA ASP A 90 -0.75 9.11 6.73
C ASP A 90 -1.83 9.30 7.81
N PRO A 91 -2.96 9.94 7.49
CA PRO A 91 -4.00 10.24 8.49
C PRO A 91 -4.69 8.97 9.02
N ASN A 92 -4.57 7.83 8.34
CA ASN A 92 -5.01 6.52 8.82
C ASN A 92 -3.94 5.80 9.65
N GLN A 93 -2.80 6.46 9.91
CA GLN A 93 -1.66 5.98 10.71
C GLN A 93 -1.15 4.62 10.22
N VAL A 94 -0.93 4.50 8.92
CA VAL A 94 -0.49 3.26 8.28
C VAL A 94 1.03 3.08 8.36
N THR A 95 1.46 1.87 8.73
CA THR A 95 2.87 1.45 8.57
C THR A 95 3.10 1.04 7.12
N ALA A 96 3.95 1.76 6.40
CA ALA A 96 4.20 1.48 4.98
C ALA A 96 5.52 0.76 4.75
N LEU A 97 5.47 -0.33 4.00
CA LEU A 97 6.63 -1.09 3.54
C LEU A 97 6.87 -0.76 2.07
N ALA A 98 8.03 -0.19 1.75
CA ALA A 98 8.37 0.13 0.37
C ALA A 98 9.23 -0.98 -0.24
N TYR A 99 8.88 -1.34 -1.48
CA TYR A 99 9.55 -2.38 -2.25
C TYR A 99 9.91 -1.87 -3.64
N PHE A 100 11.09 -2.23 -4.13
CA PHE A 100 11.33 -2.23 -5.57
C PHE A 100 10.69 -3.48 -6.18
N ALA A 101 10.01 -3.30 -7.32
CA ALA A 101 9.40 -4.38 -8.07
C ALA A 101 9.81 -4.33 -9.54
N GLU A 102 10.41 -5.43 -10.01
CA GLU A 102 10.57 -5.66 -11.45
C GLU A 102 9.30 -6.30 -11.98
N THR A 103 8.90 -5.91 -13.18
CA THR A 103 7.61 -6.28 -13.74
C THR A 103 7.67 -6.56 -15.23
N GLU A 104 6.76 -7.42 -15.70
CA GLU A 104 6.54 -7.72 -17.12
C GLU A 104 5.10 -7.38 -17.53
N GLY A 105 4.88 -7.24 -18.83
CA GLY A 105 3.59 -6.94 -19.44
C GLY A 105 3.33 -5.44 -19.65
N GLU A 106 2.16 -5.14 -20.21
CA GLU A 106 1.71 -3.78 -20.50
C GLU A 106 0.76 -3.26 -19.42
N THR A 107 0.91 -1.98 -19.06
CA THR A 107 0.03 -1.34 -18.09
C THR A 107 -1.39 -1.26 -18.63
N LYS A 108 -2.36 -1.63 -17.79
CA LYS A 108 -3.78 -1.44 -18.08
C LYS A 108 -4.37 -0.56 -17.00
N SER A 109 -5.08 0.51 -17.38
CA SER A 109 -5.86 1.27 -16.41
C SER A 109 -6.98 0.37 -15.88
N ARG A 110 -6.93 0.03 -14.59
CA ARG A 110 -7.98 -0.74 -13.91
C ARG A 110 -8.62 0.13 -12.84
N GLU A 111 -9.95 0.12 -12.75
CA GLU A 111 -10.72 1.02 -11.86
C GLU A 111 -10.71 0.58 -10.38
N ARG A 112 -9.67 -0.14 -9.93
CA ARG A 112 -9.63 -0.71 -8.59
C ARG A 112 -8.37 -0.26 -7.87
N CYS A 113 -8.41 0.92 -7.25
CA CYS A 113 -7.46 1.31 -6.21
C CYS A 113 -8.21 1.22 -4.89
N LYS A 114 -8.06 0.19 -4.06
CA LYS A 114 -8.74 0.19 -2.76
C LYS A 114 -8.12 1.32 -1.90
N GLY A 115 -8.94 2.07 -1.17
CA GLY A 115 -8.42 3.02 -0.18
C GLY A 115 -7.64 2.27 0.91
N MET A 116 -6.49 2.80 1.31
CA MET A 116 -5.67 2.30 2.44
C MET A 116 -6.39 2.50 3.78
#